data_AF-A0AAN8US04-F1
#
_entry.id   AF-A0AAN8US04-F1
#
_cell.length_a   1.000
_cell.length_b   1.000
_cell.length_c   1.000
_cell.angle_alpha   90.00
_cell.angle_beta   90.00
_cell.angle_gamma   90.00
#
_symmetry.space_group_name_H-M   'P 1'
#
loop_
_entity.id
_entity.type
_entity.pdbx_description
1 polymer ?
#
loop_
_entity_poly.entity_id
_entity_poly.type
_entity_poly.pdbx_seq_one_letter_code
_entity_poly.pdbx_strand_id
1 'polypeptide(L)'
;MCDTIADKINGSISHNPNVASLIGVVDIYGFESININKYTDKYRCIMKLALLHLLCINLTNEKLQQHFNQVQMRYMRTREYAKEEINWSYVEFVDNQDVLDLIEKVLALTRQNSVPTTKPGVKIALLDEACMFPKSTSETFAQKIKPKLARRDFTINHYAGDVTYQADLFVDKNKDYVVAEHQALLNNFRCTFVANLFPPYLMKHQNNPSSLPLALALPYSYNDRCYLFQQLQALLEKLNTTERHCMPCVKPNTILKPGTFENFNVLNQLRCGVRYPTKRTFDEFLDRFGMLAPDILDGYGASHVKLQRCDGKSACTSISDRMGLEGYQIGKTKVFLRAGQMAQLDARTEVLDYAARCVQRQIRTYLTRKEFITLLSATIHIQKLWR
;
A
#
# COMPACT_ATOMS: atom_id res chain seq x y z
N MET A 1 5.97 -13.82 -19.62
CA MET A 1 5.25 -12.91 -20.57
C MET A 1 4.70 -11.69 -19.86
N CYS A 2 3.89 -11.85 -18.79
CA CYS A 2 3.38 -10.71 -18.03
C CYS A 2 4.51 -9.83 -17.46
N ASP A 3 5.58 -10.42 -16.94
CA ASP A 3 6.74 -9.66 -16.43
C ASP A 3 7.40 -8.83 -17.55
N THR A 4 7.58 -9.42 -18.73
CA THR A 4 8.12 -8.72 -19.90
C THR A 4 7.23 -7.55 -20.35
N ILE A 5 5.91 -7.68 -20.20
CA ILE A 5 4.98 -6.58 -20.48
C ILE A 5 5.15 -5.48 -19.44
N ALA A 6 5.20 -5.84 -18.15
CA ALA A 6 5.44 -4.89 -17.08
C ALA A 6 6.76 -4.12 -17.25
N ASP A 7 7.85 -4.83 -17.59
CA ASP A 7 9.16 -4.21 -17.84
C ASP A 7 9.14 -3.25 -19.03
N LYS A 8 8.47 -3.62 -20.13
CA LYS A 8 8.31 -2.72 -21.29
C LYS A 8 7.50 -1.47 -20.96
N ILE A 9 6.41 -1.63 -20.20
CA ILE A 9 5.60 -0.51 -19.72
C ILE A 9 6.45 0.39 -18.83
N ASN A 10 7.18 -0.19 -17.88
CA ASN A 10 8.08 0.55 -16.98
C ASN A 10 9.18 1.30 -17.74
N GLY A 11 9.80 0.69 -18.75
CA GLY A 11 10.78 1.36 -19.61
C GLY A 11 10.19 2.50 -20.44
N SER A 12 8.91 2.39 -20.83
CA SER A 12 8.21 3.42 -21.60
C SER A 12 7.71 4.59 -20.73
N ILE A 13 7.38 4.33 -19.47
CA ILE A 13 6.85 5.31 -18.51
C ILE A 13 7.97 5.92 -17.66
N SER A 14 9.17 5.31 -17.60
CA SER A 14 10.25 5.74 -16.72
C SER A 14 10.63 7.21 -16.95
N HIS A 15 10.51 8.00 -15.90
CA HIS A 15 10.81 9.44 -15.88
C HIS A 15 12.21 9.68 -15.28
N ASN A 16 12.73 10.90 -15.48
CA ASN A 16 14.01 11.37 -14.92
C ASN A 16 14.28 10.87 -13.48
N PRO A 17 15.48 10.36 -13.17
CA PRO A 17 15.80 9.78 -11.85
C PRO A 17 15.75 10.77 -10.68
N ASN A 18 15.70 12.08 -10.97
CA ASN A 18 15.65 13.16 -9.96
C ASN A 18 14.22 13.67 -9.75
N VAL A 19 13.30 12.83 -9.27
CA VAL A 19 11.95 13.27 -8.88
C VAL A 19 11.93 13.68 -7.41
N ALA A 20 11.39 14.87 -7.12
CA ALA A 20 11.32 15.41 -5.75
C ALA A 20 10.29 14.70 -4.84
N SER A 21 9.29 14.04 -5.42
CA SER A 21 8.22 13.35 -4.67
C SER A 21 7.64 12.20 -5.48
N LEU A 22 7.27 11.11 -4.80
CA LEU A 22 6.68 9.92 -5.40
C LEU A 22 5.35 9.60 -4.72
N ILE A 23 4.32 9.33 -5.51
CA ILE A 23 3.04 8.79 -5.04
C ILE A 23 2.98 7.33 -5.49
N GLY A 24 2.93 6.41 -4.53
CA GLY A 24 2.75 4.99 -4.79
C GLY A 24 1.30 4.57 -4.57
N VAL A 25 0.71 3.90 -5.54
CA VAL A 25 -0.61 3.26 -5.41
C VAL A 25 -0.40 1.76 -5.26
N VAL A 26 -0.90 1.19 -4.17
CA VAL A 26 -0.88 -0.26 -3.92
C VAL A 26 -2.27 -0.80 -4.19
N ASP A 27 -2.40 -1.53 -5.30
CA ASP A 27 -3.60 -2.27 -5.66
C ASP A 27 -3.27 -3.77 -5.65
N ILE A 28 -3.91 -4.50 -4.76
CA ILE A 28 -3.68 -5.93 -4.55
C ILE A 28 -5.00 -6.66 -4.42
N TYR A 29 -5.00 -7.96 -4.72
CA TYR A 29 -6.16 -8.81 -4.50
C TYR A 29 -6.60 -8.76 -3.03
N GLY A 30 -7.88 -8.46 -2.82
CA GLY A 30 -8.49 -8.45 -1.49
C GLY A 30 -8.62 -9.84 -0.89
N PHE A 31 -9.13 -9.89 0.34
CA PHE A 31 -9.39 -11.15 1.02
C PHE A 31 -10.40 -12.01 0.24
N GLU A 32 -10.03 -13.25 -0.05
CA GLU A 32 -10.84 -14.18 -0.81
C GLU A 32 -11.09 -15.48 -0.03
N SER A 33 -12.30 -16.03 -0.17
CA SER A 33 -12.66 -17.36 0.33
C SER A 33 -13.37 -18.15 -0.76
N ILE A 34 -12.89 -19.36 -1.02
CA ILE A 34 -13.45 -20.25 -2.05
C ILE A 34 -13.99 -21.49 -1.36
N ASN A 35 -15.29 -21.73 -1.49
CA ASN A 35 -15.89 -22.98 -1.05
C ASN A 35 -15.83 -23.99 -2.20
N ILE A 36 -14.80 -24.84 -2.17
CA ILE A 36 -14.50 -25.85 -3.20
C ILE A 36 -15.67 -26.84 -3.38
N ASN A 37 -16.45 -27.10 -2.33
CA ASN A 37 -17.57 -28.03 -2.36
C ASN A 37 -18.77 -27.53 -3.18
N LYS A 38 -18.80 -26.23 -3.54
CA LYS A 38 -19.84 -25.67 -4.42
C LYS A 38 -19.62 -25.98 -5.91
N TYR A 39 -18.43 -26.46 -6.28
CA TYR A 39 -18.07 -26.70 -7.68
C TYR A 39 -18.18 -28.18 -8.03
N THR A 40 -18.58 -28.46 -9.27
CA THR A 40 -18.63 -29.84 -9.79
C THR A 40 -17.23 -30.47 -9.84
N ASP A 41 -17.18 -31.81 -9.82
CA ASP A 41 -15.92 -32.57 -9.76
C ASP A 41 -14.92 -32.20 -10.85
N LYS A 42 -15.41 -31.82 -12.04
CA LYS A 42 -14.59 -31.35 -13.16
C LYS A 42 -13.79 -30.10 -12.83
N TYR A 43 -14.38 -29.13 -12.13
CA TYR A 43 -13.70 -27.89 -11.75
C TYR A 43 -12.97 -28.00 -10.42
N ARG A 44 -13.27 -29.03 -9.61
CA ARG A 44 -12.66 -29.23 -8.30
C ARG A 44 -11.14 -29.35 -8.38
N CYS A 45 -10.59 -30.07 -9.36
CA CYS A 45 -9.14 -30.19 -9.55
C CYS A 45 -8.47 -28.86 -9.89
N ILE A 46 -9.11 -28.05 -10.76
CA ILE A 46 -8.62 -26.72 -11.13
C ILE A 46 -8.68 -25.78 -9.91
N MET A 47 -9.74 -25.86 -9.11
CA MET A 47 -9.88 -25.06 -7.90
C MET A 47 -8.87 -25.45 -6.82
N LYS A 48 -8.56 -26.75 -6.65
CA LYS A 48 -7.49 -27.21 -5.76
C LYS A 48 -6.13 -26.64 -6.13
N LEU A 49 -5.86 -26.48 -7.43
CA LEU A 49 -4.66 -25.80 -7.91
C LEU A 49 -4.67 -24.32 -7.45
N ALA A 50 -5.80 -23.61 -7.43
CA ALA A 50 -5.87 -22.20 -7.04
C ALA A 50 -5.61 -21.95 -5.53
N LEU A 51 -6.12 -22.83 -4.65
CA LEU A 51 -5.38 -23.39 -3.52
C LEU A 51 -4.28 -22.54 -2.84
N LEU A 52 -3.07 -22.90 -3.22
CA LEU A 52 -1.83 -22.35 -2.69
C LEU A 52 -1.66 -20.86 -3.02
N HIS A 53 -2.16 -20.41 -4.19
CA HIS A 53 -2.11 -19.01 -4.56
C HIS A 53 -3.05 -18.18 -3.68
N LEU A 54 -4.25 -18.69 -3.38
CA LEU A 54 -5.19 -18.06 -2.46
C LEU A 54 -4.58 -17.91 -1.05
N LEU A 55 -3.84 -18.92 -0.57
CA LEU A 55 -3.13 -18.82 0.70
C LEU A 55 -2.07 -17.69 0.70
N CYS A 56 -1.36 -17.50 -0.41
CA CYS A 56 -0.39 -16.40 -0.57
C CYS A 56 -1.06 -15.02 -0.63
N ILE A 57 -2.23 -14.90 -1.26
CA ILE A 57 -3.04 -13.68 -1.28
C ILE A 57 -3.52 -13.34 0.13
N ASN A 58 -4.08 -14.32 0.85
CA ASN A 58 -4.58 -14.11 2.20
C ASN A 58 -3.45 -13.83 3.21
N LEU A 59 -2.25 -14.39 3.01
CA LEU A 59 -1.05 -14.02 3.78
C LEU A 59 -0.66 -12.55 3.55
N THR A 60 -0.65 -12.11 2.30
CA THR A 60 -0.33 -10.73 1.95
C THR A 60 -1.32 -9.77 2.61
N ASN A 61 -2.61 -10.09 2.53
CA ASN A 61 -3.67 -9.34 3.21
C ASN A 61 -3.47 -9.32 4.73
N GLU A 62 -3.09 -10.44 5.36
CA GLU A 62 -2.85 -10.44 6.80
C GLU A 62 -1.63 -9.62 7.22
N LYS A 63 -0.54 -9.66 6.44
CA LYS A 63 0.63 -8.81 6.71
C LYS A 63 0.31 -7.34 6.55
N LEU A 64 -0.47 -6.97 5.54
CA LEU A 64 -0.91 -5.59 5.35
C LEU A 64 -1.90 -5.14 6.43
N GLN A 65 -2.80 -6.02 6.86
CA GLN A 65 -3.72 -5.74 7.98
C GLN A 65 -2.95 -5.56 9.29
N GLN A 66 -1.95 -6.41 9.55
CA GLN A 66 -1.08 -6.28 10.72
C GLN A 66 -0.31 -4.96 10.68
N HIS A 67 0.31 -4.66 9.53
CA HIS A 67 1.04 -3.42 9.31
C HIS A 67 0.15 -2.19 9.49
N PHE A 68 -1.08 -2.23 8.96
CA PHE A 68 -2.08 -1.20 9.16
C PHE A 68 -2.40 -1.05 10.66
N ASN A 69 -2.71 -2.13 11.36
CA ASN A 69 -3.01 -2.10 12.79
C ASN A 69 -1.82 -1.56 13.62
N GLN A 70 -0.61 -2.03 13.36
CA GLN A 70 0.60 -1.62 14.09
C GLN A 70 0.92 -0.14 13.86
N VAL A 71 0.94 0.32 12.61
CA VAL A 71 1.30 1.69 12.25
C VAL A 71 0.19 2.65 12.65
N GLN A 72 -1.04 2.37 12.22
CA GLN A 72 -2.16 3.30 12.33
C GLN A 72 -2.79 3.32 13.73
N MET A 73 -2.84 2.19 14.44
CA MET A 73 -3.52 2.09 15.74
C MET A 73 -2.53 2.07 16.91
N ARG A 74 -1.50 1.22 16.85
CA ARG A 74 -0.63 0.96 18.02
C ARG A 74 0.49 1.99 18.19
N TYR A 75 1.21 2.32 17.12
CA TYR A 75 2.42 3.15 17.21
C TYR A 75 2.15 4.64 17.00
N MET A 76 1.40 5.01 15.94
CA MET A 76 1.12 6.43 15.67
C MET A 76 0.06 6.99 16.62
N ARG A 77 -1.10 6.34 16.78
CA ARG A 77 -2.21 6.91 17.57
C ARG A 77 -1.99 6.89 19.08
N THR A 78 -1.60 5.77 19.68
CA THR A 78 -1.45 5.72 21.14
C THR A 78 -0.36 6.66 21.63
N ARG A 79 0.80 6.72 20.97
CA ARG A 79 1.89 7.62 21.37
C ARG A 79 1.59 9.08 21.04
N GLU A 80 1.03 9.37 19.87
CA GLU A 80 0.75 10.75 19.47
C GLU A 80 -0.45 11.32 20.21
N TYR A 81 -1.57 10.59 20.32
CA TYR A 81 -2.75 11.07 21.06
C TYR A 81 -2.48 11.17 22.56
N ALA A 82 -1.69 10.27 23.15
CA ALA A 82 -1.25 10.42 24.54
C ALA A 82 -0.29 11.61 24.71
N LYS A 83 0.67 11.80 23.80
CA LYS A 83 1.58 12.95 23.83
C LYS A 83 0.83 14.28 23.67
N GLU A 84 -0.19 14.30 22.83
CA GLU A 84 -1.02 15.45 22.50
C GLU A 84 -2.21 15.64 23.44
N GLU A 85 -2.42 14.75 24.43
CA GLU A 85 -3.53 14.79 25.40
C GLU A 85 -4.92 14.88 24.75
N ILE A 86 -5.10 14.17 23.65
CA ILE A 86 -6.38 14.05 22.93
C ILE A 86 -7.32 13.17 23.76
N ASN A 87 -8.61 13.52 23.81
CA ASN A 87 -9.60 12.68 24.48
C ASN A 87 -9.97 11.52 23.56
N TRP A 88 -9.41 10.33 23.85
CA TRP A 88 -9.67 9.11 23.10
C TRP A 88 -9.83 7.90 24.03
N SER A 89 -10.70 6.97 23.63
CA SER A 89 -10.87 5.67 24.29
C SER A 89 -10.02 4.63 23.56
N TYR A 90 -9.22 3.87 24.31
CA TYR A 90 -8.45 2.76 23.74
C TYR A 90 -9.41 1.71 23.17
N VAL A 91 -9.23 1.40 21.87
CA VAL A 91 -9.91 0.29 21.23
C VAL A 91 -8.86 -0.80 21.09
N GLU A 92 -9.04 -1.90 21.83
CA GLU A 92 -8.20 -3.08 21.70
C GLU A 92 -8.37 -3.70 20.31
N PHE A 93 -7.25 -3.88 19.63
CA PHE A 93 -7.21 -4.62 18.37
C PHE A 93 -6.69 -6.02 18.64
N VAL A 94 -7.29 -7.00 17.97
CA VAL A 94 -6.82 -8.38 17.96
C VAL A 94 -5.53 -8.42 17.12
N ASP A 95 -4.42 -8.80 17.75
CA ASP A 95 -3.16 -9.06 17.07
C ASP A 95 -3.27 -10.39 16.30
N ASN A 96 -2.84 -10.40 15.04
CA ASN A 96 -2.90 -11.55 14.13
C ASN A 96 -1.52 -12.21 13.91
N GLN A 97 -0.55 -11.92 14.78
CA GLN A 97 0.81 -12.49 14.69
C GLN A 97 0.82 -14.02 14.73
N ASP A 98 -0.07 -14.62 15.51
CA ASP A 98 -0.24 -16.07 15.62
C ASP A 98 -0.68 -16.71 14.30
N VAL A 99 -1.60 -16.05 13.57
CA VAL A 99 -2.06 -16.46 12.24
C VAL A 99 -0.92 -16.34 11.21
N LEU A 100 -0.14 -15.26 11.27
CA LEU A 100 1.01 -15.06 10.39
C LEU A 100 2.09 -16.11 10.60
N ASP A 101 2.47 -16.37 11.84
CA ASP A 101 3.46 -17.39 12.20
C ASP A 101 3.01 -18.78 11.72
N LEU A 102 1.70 -19.07 11.83
CA LEU A 102 1.11 -20.31 11.34
C LEU A 102 1.25 -20.43 9.81
N ILE A 103 0.85 -19.40 9.05
CA ILE A 103 0.91 -19.45 7.58
C ILE A 103 2.35 -19.53 7.08
N GLU A 104 3.27 -18.77 7.68
CA GLU A 104 4.69 -18.84 7.36
C GLU A 104 5.27 -20.23 7.62
N LYS A 105 4.87 -20.85 8.73
CA LYS A 105 5.24 -22.24 9.04
C LYS A 105 4.66 -23.23 8.04
N VAL A 106 3.39 -23.08 7.65
CA VAL A 106 2.75 -23.92 6.63
C VAL A 106 3.50 -23.81 5.30
N LEU A 107 3.83 -22.58 4.87
CA LEU A 107 4.58 -22.35 3.63
C LEU A 107 6.00 -22.92 3.70
N ALA A 108 6.68 -22.78 4.84
CA ALA A 108 7.98 -23.40 5.09
C ALA A 108 7.92 -24.94 5.06
N LEU A 109 6.85 -25.55 5.56
CA LEU A 109 6.64 -27.00 5.50
C LEU A 109 6.40 -27.51 4.07
N THR A 110 5.81 -26.69 3.19
CA THR A 110 5.69 -27.01 1.74
C THR A 110 7.03 -27.08 1.05
N ARG A 111 8.10 -26.53 1.67
CA ARG A 111 9.48 -26.58 1.18
C ARG A 111 10.26 -27.81 1.64
N GLN A 112 9.62 -28.91 2.06
CA GLN A 112 10.36 -30.10 2.49
C GLN A 112 11.18 -30.76 1.35
N ASN A 113 12.39 -30.23 1.16
CA ASN A 113 13.66 -30.89 1.40
C ASN A 113 14.64 -29.87 2.03
N SER A 114 14.65 -29.76 3.37
CA SER A 114 15.84 -29.39 4.21
C SER A 114 15.46 -29.17 5.69
N VAL A 115 16.44 -29.41 6.55
CA VAL A 115 16.43 -29.61 8.01
C VAL A 115 16.20 -28.31 8.80
N PRO A 116 15.61 -28.33 10.02
CA PRO A 116 15.49 -27.14 10.86
C PRO A 116 16.79 -26.92 11.67
N THR A 117 17.47 -25.79 11.46
CA THR A 117 18.49 -25.32 12.41
C THR A 117 17.89 -24.29 13.38
N THR A 118 18.02 -24.61 14.66
CA THR A 118 17.59 -23.83 15.81
C THR A 118 18.53 -22.65 16.08
N LYS A 119 18.04 -21.41 15.90
CA LYS A 119 18.41 -20.21 16.68
C LYS A 119 17.38 -19.07 16.40
N PRO A 120 16.92 -18.33 17.43
CA PRO A 120 15.90 -17.30 17.27
C PRO A 120 16.57 -15.96 16.91
N GLY A 121 16.12 -15.30 15.84
CA GLY A 121 16.45 -13.89 15.63
C GLY A 121 16.66 -13.43 14.20
N VAL A 122 16.99 -14.32 13.25
CA VAL A 122 17.18 -13.94 11.83
C VAL A 122 16.70 -15.09 10.95
N LYS A 123 15.50 -15.00 10.38
CA LYS A 123 14.98 -15.98 9.41
C LYS A 123 14.77 -15.28 8.08
N ILE A 124 15.75 -15.34 7.17
CA ILE A 124 15.62 -15.24 5.70
C ILE A 124 17.00 -15.33 5.02
N ALA A 125 18.10 -15.06 5.71
CA ALA A 125 19.43 -15.26 5.14
C ALA A 125 20.01 -16.63 5.55
N LEU A 126 20.45 -17.39 4.54
CA LEU A 126 21.24 -18.65 4.61
C LEU A 126 20.42 -19.95 4.65
N LEU A 127 19.97 -20.37 3.46
CA LEU A 127 19.59 -21.77 3.16
C LEU A 127 20.05 -22.10 1.73
N ASP A 128 21.37 -22.07 1.52
CA ASP A 128 22.03 -22.87 0.49
C ASP A 128 22.59 -24.13 1.17
N GLU A 129 22.63 -25.24 0.45
CA GLU A 129 23.18 -26.56 0.84
C GLU A 129 22.27 -27.50 1.68
N ALA A 130 21.24 -28.09 1.04
CA ALA A 130 20.83 -29.49 1.28
C ALA A 130 19.72 -29.94 0.31
N CYS A 131 19.99 -29.86 -1.00
CA CYS A 131 19.14 -30.43 -2.05
C CYS A 131 19.59 -31.85 -2.40
N MET A 132 19.31 -32.87 -1.57
CA MET A 132 19.39 -34.28 -1.98
C MET A 132 18.55 -35.14 -1.02
N PHE A 133 17.29 -35.47 -1.34
CA PHE A 133 16.66 -36.78 -1.04
C PHE A 133 15.21 -36.83 -1.58
N PRO A 134 14.75 -37.93 -2.20
CA PRO A 134 13.41 -38.07 -2.75
C PRO A 134 12.48 -38.80 -1.77
N LYS A 135 11.40 -38.17 -1.29
CA LYS A 135 10.12 -38.76 -0.81
C LYS A 135 9.35 -37.80 0.13
N SER A 136 8.69 -36.77 -0.41
CA SER A 136 7.66 -36.00 0.31
C SER A 136 6.30 -36.13 -0.39
N THR A 137 5.26 -36.51 0.36
CA THR A 137 3.87 -36.72 -0.11
C THR A 137 2.91 -35.76 0.61
N SER A 138 1.75 -35.48 0.02
CA SER A 138 0.73 -34.59 0.63
C SER A 138 0.24 -35.05 2.01
N GLU A 139 0.35 -36.35 2.30
CA GLU A 139 0.01 -36.96 3.59
C GLU A 139 1.00 -36.59 4.72
N THR A 140 2.30 -36.50 4.42
CA THR A 140 3.31 -36.10 5.42
C THR A 140 3.23 -34.62 5.76
N PHE A 141 2.74 -33.79 4.83
CA PHE A 141 2.46 -32.36 5.05
C PHE A 141 1.22 -32.15 5.94
N ALA A 142 0.12 -32.86 5.68
CA ALA A 142 -1.11 -32.77 6.48
C ALA A 142 -0.89 -33.19 7.95
N GLN A 143 -0.13 -34.26 8.19
CA GLN A 143 0.21 -34.73 9.55
C GLN A 143 1.02 -33.71 10.37
N LYS A 144 1.85 -32.86 9.73
CA LYS A 144 2.63 -31.83 10.42
C LYS A 144 1.82 -30.59 10.80
N ILE A 145 0.72 -30.32 10.09
CA ILE A 145 -0.18 -29.19 10.37
C ILE A 145 -1.22 -29.57 11.42
N LYS A 146 -1.74 -30.82 11.38
CA LYS A 146 -2.64 -31.36 12.40
C LYS A 146 -2.37 -32.86 12.65
N PRO A 147 -1.63 -33.22 13.72
CA PRO A 147 -1.24 -34.62 13.98
C PRO A 147 -2.39 -35.56 14.36
N LYS A 148 -3.64 -35.06 14.53
CA LYS A 148 -4.80 -35.85 14.99
C LYS A 148 -5.91 -36.07 13.95
N LEU A 149 -5.83 -35.52 12.73
CA LEU A 149 -6.86 -35.72 11.71
C LEU A 149 -6.23 -36.16 10.39
N ALA A 150 -6.65 -37.31 9.85
CA ALA A 150 -6.25 -37.83 8.55
C ALA A 150 -6.80 -37.02 7.35
N ARG A 151 -7.36 -35.82 7.58
CA ARG A 151 -7.92 -34.97 6.53
C ARG A 151 -6.85 -34.04 5.97
N ARG A 152 -6.78 -33.96 4.64
CA ARG A 152 -5.87 -33.08 3.89
C ARG A 152 -6.31 -31.61 3.88
N ASP A 153 -7.32 -31.27 4.68
CA ASP A 153 -7.92 -29.94 4.75
C ASP A 153 -7.57 -29.28 6.08
N PHE A 154 -7.25 -28.00 6.06
CA PHE A 154 -6.99 -27.18 7.24
C PHE A 154 -7.73 -25.84 7.13
N THR A 155 -8.24 -25.36 8.26
CA THR A 155 -8.95 -24.08 8.34
C THR A 155 -8.10 -23.09 9.12
N ILE A 156 -7.94 -21.88 8.57
CA ILE A 156 -7.27 -20.76 9.23
C ILE A 156 -8.33 -19.70 9.52
N ASN A 157 -8.35 -19.23 10.77
CA ASN A 157 -9.17 -18.11 11.19
C ASN A 157 -8.43 -16.81 10.86
N HIS A 158 -8.78 -16.18 9.74
CA HIS A 158 -8.22 -14.90 9.34
C HIS A 158 -9.04 -13.74 9.91
N TYR A 159 -8.50 -12.53 9.90
CA TYR A 159 -9.20 -11.32 10.35
C TYR A 159 -10.55 -11.09 9.67
N ALA A 160 -10.70 -11.53 8.41
CA ALA A 160 -11.90 -11.38 7.61
C ALA A 160 -12.82 -12.63 7.64
N GLY A 161 -12.42 -13.69 8.34
CA GLY A 161 -13.20 -14.90 8.54
C GLY A 161 -12.43 -16.20 8.32
N ASP A 162 -13.08 -17.32 8.65
CA ASP A 162 -12.50 -18.65 8.50
C ASP A 162 -12.38 -19.06 7.03
N VAL A 163 -11.18 -19.51 6.62
CA VAL A 163 -10.93 -20.04 5.28
C VAL A 163 -10.39 -21.45 5.39
N THR A 164 -11.03 -22.37 4.66
CA THR A 164 -10.60 -23.77 4.59
C THR A 164 -9.79 -24.00 3.31
N TYR A 165 -8.57 -24.48 3.49
CA TYR A 165 -7.63 -24.82 2.43
C TYR A 165 -7.47 -26.34 2.36
N GLN A 166 -7.17 -26.84 1.17
CA GLN A 166 -6.85 -28.24 0.95
C GLN A 166 -5.40 -28.35 0.47
N ALA A 167 -4.60 -29.12 1.19
CA ALA A 167 -3.17 -29.27 0.97
C ALA A 167 -2.79 -30.14 -0.24
N ASP A 168 -3.79 -30.76 -0.90
CA ASP A 168 -3.55 -31.51 -2.13
C ASP A 168 -2.84 -30.62 -3.16
N LEU A 169 -1.79 -31.16 -3.82
CA LEU A 169 -1.04 -30.50 -4.88
C LEU A 169 -0.24 -29.25 -4.45
N PHE A 170 -0.22 -28.90 -3.17
CA PHE A 170 0.60 -27.78 -2.67
C PHE A 170 2.08 -27.98 -2.96
N VAL A 171 2.59 -29.20 -2.73
CA VAL A 171 4.00 -29.55 -2.97
C VAL A 171 4.34 -29.53 -4.46
N ASP A 172 3.46 -30.06 -5.32
CA ASP A 172 3.72 -30.14 -6.76
C ASP A 172 3.66 -28.76 -7.42
N LYS A 173 2.71 -27.91 -6.99
CA LYS A 173 2.74 -26.48 -7.30
C LYS A 173 3.92 -25.75 -6.69
N ASN A 174 4.46 -26.28 -5.58
CA ASN A 174 5.57 -25.62 -4.94
C ASN A 174 6.87 -25.75 -5.75
N LYS A 175 7.07 -26.91 -6.38
CA LYS A 175 8.28 -27.25 -7.14
C LYS A 175 8.47 -26.45 -8.42
N ASP A 176 7.38 -25.89 -8.96
CA ASP A 176 7.37 -25.12 -10.22
C ASP A 176 8.27 -25.75 -11.30
N TYR A 177 8.10 -27.05 -11.48
CA TYR A 177 9.03 -27.87 -12.24
C TYR A 177 8.89 -27.58 -13.73
N VAL A 178 9.91 -26.98 -14.31
CA VAL A 178 10.05 -26.79 -15.74
C VAL A 178 11.00 -27.85 -16.28
N VAL A 179 10.54 -28.60 -17.28
CA VAL A 179 11.35 -29.60 -17.99
C VAL A 179 12.45 -28.87 -18.77
N ALA A 180 13.72 -29.22 -18.52
CA ALA A 180 14.89 -28.55 -19.08
C ALA A 180 14.87 -28.55 -20.62
N GLU A 181 14.46 -29.65 -21.20
CA GLU A 181 14.36 -29.88 -22.65
C GLU A 181 13.32 -28.95 -23.29
N HIS A 182 12.20 -28.68 -22.60
CA HIS A 182 11.19 -27.73 -23.08
C HIS A 182 11.75 -26.31 -23.07
N GLN A 183 12.49 -25.92 -22.02
CA GLN A 183 13.12 -24.60 -21.95
C GLN A 183 14.19 -24.44 -23.05
N ALA A 184 15.03 -25.46 -23.27
CA ALA A 184 16.03 -25.44 -24.33
C ALA A 184 15.41 -25.32 -25.73
N LEU A 185 14.30 -26.02 -25.97
CA LEU A 185 13.54 -25.92 -27.22
C LEU A 185 12.96 -24.51 -27.43
N LEU A 186 12.36 -23.93 -26.38
CA LEU A 186 11.75 -22.59 -26.44
C LEU A 186 12.79 -21.48 -26.62
N ASN A 187 13.99 -21.65 -26.05
CA ASN A 187 15.10 -20.72 -26.23
C ASN A 187 15.67 -20.76 -27.66
N ASN A 188 15.72 -21.94 -28.28
CA ASN A 188 16.18 -22.12 -29.67
C ASN A 188 15.11 -21.80 -30.73
N PHE A 189 13.96 -21.27 -30.32
CA PHE A 189 12.86 -20.99 -31.22
C PHE A 189 13.20 -19.82 -32.15
N ARG A 190 12.82 -19.90 -33.44
CA ARG A 190 13.13 -18.85 -34.45
C ARG A 190 12.52 -17.48 -34.11
N CYS A 191 11.47 -17.46 -33.30
CA CYS A 191 10.86 -16.21 -32.85
C CYS A 191 11.65 -15.66 -31.65
N THR A 192 12.38 -14.56 -31.89
CA THR A 192 13.18 -13.87 -30.87
C THR A 192 12.35 -13.43 -29.66
N PHE A 193 11.08 -13.07 -29.86
CA PHE A 193 10.17 -12.76 -28.76
C PHE A 193 9.98 -13.95 -27.82
N VAL A 194 9.70 -15.14 -28.37
CA VAL A 194 9.48 -16.36 -27.58
C VAL A 194 10.78 -16.80 -26.89
N ALA A 195 11.92 -16.76 -27.59
CA ALA A 195 13.22 -17.06 -26.99
C ALA A 195 13.53 -16.14 -25.80
N ASN A 196 13.24 -14.83 -25.92
CA ASN A 196 13.44 -13.85 -24.85
C ASN A 196 12.49 -14.02 -23.65
N LEU A 197 11.38 -14.75 -23.79
CA LEU A 197 10.50 -15.06 -22.65
C LEU A 197 11.09 -16.13 -21.72
N PHE A 198 12.04 -16.92 -22.21
CA PHE A 198 12.64 -18.05 -21.49
C PHE A 198 14.17 -17.97 -21.49
N PRO A 199 14.77 -16.93 -20.88
CA PRO A 199 16.22 -16.78 -20.84
C PRO A 199 16.86 -18.02 -20.17
N PRO A 200 18.06 -18.43 -20.61
CA PRO A 200 18.78 -19.51 -19.96
C PRO A 200 19.09 -19.15 -18.50
N TYR A 201 18.98 -20.13 -17.60
CA TYR A 201 19.28 -19.96 -16.18
C TYR A 201 20.75 -19.53 -16.01
N LEU A 202 21.01 -18.24 -15.83
CA LEU A 202 22.33 -17.76 -15.42
C LEU A 202 22.48 -18.01 -13.93
N MET A 203 23.10 -19.13 -13.56
CA MET A 203 23.70 -19.23 -12.24
C MET A 203 24.74 -18.12 -12.11
N LYS A 204 24.47 -17.10 -11.30
CA LYS A 204 25.48 -16.14 -10.85
C LYS A 204 26.51 -16.91 -10.02
N HIS A 205 27.48 -17.53 -10.67
CA HIS A 205 28.66 -18.05 -9.99
C HIS A 205 29.44 -16.86 -9.43
N GLN A 206 29.53 -16.79 -8.10
CA GLN A 206 30.68 -16.18 -7.46
C GLN A 206 31.92 -16.98 -7.92
N ASN A 207 32.90 -16.26 -8.44
CA ASN A 207 34.18 -16.79 -8.88
C ASN A 207 34.88 -17.53 -7.73
N ASN A 208 34.81 -18.87 -7.71
CA ASN A 208 35.79 -19.69 -7.02
C ASN A 208 36.01 -21.01 -7.79
N PRO A 209 37.19 -21.24 -8.37
CA PRO A 209 37.45 -22.39 -9.23
C PRO A 209 37.98 -23.57 -8.40
N SER A 210 37.14 -24.21 -7.59
CA SER A 210 37.53 -25.45 -6.90
C SER A 210 36.36 -26.18 -6.24
N SER A 211 35.47 -26.79 -7.04
CA SER A 211 34.78 -28.03 -6.66
C SER A 211 33.97 -28.62 -7.82
N LEU A 212 34.42 -29.80 -8.26
CA LEU A 212 33.73 -30.94 -8.91
C LEU A 212 32.79 -30.72 -10.14
N PRO A 213 32.72 -31.68 -11.08
CA PRO A 213 31.96 -31.54 -12.32
C PRO A 213 30.45 -31.40 -12.09
N LEU A 214 29.94 -30.24 -12.49
CA LEU A 214 28.57 -29.74 -12.35
C LEU A 214 27.59 -30.38 -13.35
N ALA A 215 27.40 -31.70 -13.32
CA ALA A 215 26.51 -32.42 -14.27
C ALA A 215 25.14 -32.85 -13.70
N LEU A 216 24.82 -32.52 -12.44
CA LEU A 216 23.57 -32.97 -11.78
C LEU A 216 22.83 -31.88 -10.99
N ALA A 217 23.09 -30.60 -11.26
CA ALA A 217 22.27 -29.51 -10.71
C ALA A 217 21.02 -29.33 -11.59
N LEU A 218 19.90 -29.93 -11.17
CA LEU A 218 18.59 -29.79 -11.81
C LEU A 218 18.19 -28.31 -11.96
N PRO A 219 17.48 -27.92 -13.03
CA PRO A 219 17.00 -26.56 -13.26
C PRO A 219 15.78 -26.31 -12.39
N TYR A 220 15.95 -26.21 -11.07
CA TYR A 220 14.88 -25.70 -10.23
C TYR A 220 14.81 -24.20 -10.39
N SER A 221 13.65 -23.75 -10.88
CA SER A 221 13.36 -22.33 -10.92
C SER A 221 13.51 -21.77 -9.50
N TYR A 222 14.24 -20.66 -9.34
CA TYR A 222 14.31 -19.89 -8.11
C TYR A 222 12.87 -19.66 -7.62
N ASN A 223 12.43 -20.45 -6.65
CA ASN A 223 11.01 -20.65 -6.34
C ASN A 223 10.27 -19.29 -6.25
N ASP A 224 9.31 -19.04 -7.15
CA ASP A 224 8.49 -17.82 -7.25
C ASP A 224 7.95 -17.30 -5.90
N ARG A 225 7.78 -18.19 -4.92
CA ARG A 225 7.32 -17.84 -3.57
C ARG A 225 8.39 -17.18 -2.70
N CYS A 226 9.68 -17.54 -2.82
CA CYS A 226 10.76 -16.79 -2.15
C CYS A 226 10.82 -15.36 -2.67
N TYR A 227 10.61 -15.19 -3.99
CA TYR A 227 10.48 -13.90 -4.63
C TYR A 227 9.27 -13.12 -4.10
N LEU A 228 8.09 -13.74 -3.99
CA LEU A 228 6.90 -13.11 -3.38
C LEU A 228 7.17 -12.59 -1.96
N PHE A 229 7.81 -13.40 -1.11
CA PHE A 229 8.15 -12.98 0.26
C PHE A 229 9.11 -11.78 0.29
N GLN A 230 10.15 -11.82 -0.55
CA GLN A 230 11.13 -10.76 -0.63
C GLN A 230 10.52 -9.47 -1.19
N GLN A 231 9.66 -9.57 -2.20
CA GLN A 231 8.90 -8.44 -2.74
C GLN A 231 7.92 -7.85 -1.72
N LEU A 232 7.21 -8.68 -0.97
CA LEU A 232 6.28 -8.23 0.06
C LEU A 232 7.02 -7.50 1.19
N GLN A 233 8.17 -8.02 1.62
CA GLN A 233 8.99 -7.33 2.61
C GLN A 233 9.50 -5.97 2.08
N ALA A 234 10.03 -5.94 0.86
CA ALA A 234 10.47 -4.69 0.23
C ALA A 234 9.33 -3.68 0.08
N LEU A 235 8.10 -4.15 -0.21
CA LEU A 235 6.90 -3.31 -0.24
C LEU A 235 6.59 -2.72 1.14
N LEU A 236 6.56 -3.54 2.19
CA LEU A 236 6.28 -3.10 3.55
C LEU A 236 7.32 -2.09 4.07
N GLU A 237 8.59 -2.30 3.73
CA GLU A 237 9.68 -1.37 4.04
C GLU A 237 9.49 -0.02 3.34
N LYS A 238 9.14 -0.01 2.05
CA LYS A 238 8.80 1.23 1.32
C LYS A 238 7.57 1.93 1.88
N LEU A 239 6.54 1.17 2.27
CA LEU A 239 5.36 1.75 2.90
C LEU A 239 5.70 2.39 4.26
N ASN A 240 6.68 1.86 5.00
CA ASN A 240 7.11 2.42 6.27
C ASN A 240 7.71 3.82 6.17
N THR A 241 8.35 4.14 5.06
CA THR A 241 8.98 5.44 4.85
C THR A 241 8.06 6.49 4.23
N THR A 242 6.86 6.11 3.80
CA THR A 242 5.91 7.01 3.13
C THR A 242 4.72 7.41 4.01
N GLU A 243 4.18 8.61 3.73
CA GLU A 243 2.87 9.01 4.22
C GLU A 243 1.79 8.16 3.52
N ARG A 244 0.83 7.66 4.32
CA ARG A 244 -0.16 6.69 3.84
C ARG A 244 -1.54 7.31 3.78
N HIS A 245 -2.23 7.05 2.68
CA HIS A 245 -3.65 7.32 2.52
C HIS A 245 -4.35 6.00 2.21
N CYS A 246 -5.24 5.56 3.10
CA CYS A 246 -5.97 4.30 2.93
C CYS A 246 -7.42 4.59 2.50
N MET A 247 -7.87 3.91 1.45
CA MET A 247 -9.26 3.94 0.98
C MET A 247 -9.94 2.62 1.33
N PRO A 248 -10.81 2.57 2.35
CA PRO A 248 -11.49 1.33 2.72
C PRO A 248 -12.56 0.98 1.69
N CYS A 249 -12.28 -0.03 0.87
CA CYS A 249 -13.27 -0.60 -0.04
C CYS A 249 -14.18 -1.58 0.73
N VAL A 250 -15.49 -1.37 0.65
CA VAL A 250 -16.47 -2.22 1.35
C VAL A 250 -17.26 -3.03 0.32
N LYS A 251 -17.31 -4.35 0.51
CA LYS A 251 -18.12 -5.25 -0.30
C LYS A 251 -19.57 -5.25 0.22
N PRO A 252 -20.55 -4.76 -0.56
CA PRO A 252 -21.92 -4.59 -0.08
C PRO A 252 -22.70 -5.91 0.02
N ASN A 253 -22.36 -6.90 -0.80
CA ASN A 253 -22.97 -8.23 -0.75
C ASN A 253 -22.02 -9.30 -1.30
N THR A 254 -22.22 -10.53 -0.85
CA THR A 254 -21.43 -11.69 -1.30
C THR A 254 -21.85 -12.24 -2.66
N ILE A 255 -23.05 -11.89 -3.13
CA ILE A 255 -23.71 -12.40 -4.34
C ILE A 255 -23.27 -11.64 -5.61
N LEU A 256 -22.45 -10.59 -5.47
CA LEU A 256 -21.97 -9.72 -6.55
C LEU A 256 -23.10 -9.06 -7.36
N LYS A 257 -24.24 -8.76 -6.71
CA LYS A 257 -25.38 -8.09 -7.34
C LYS A 257 -25.40 -6.59 -7.04
N PRO A 258 -25.62 -5.72 -8.04
CA PRO A 258 -25.80 -4.30 -7.79
C PRO A 258 -27.07 -4.06 -6.94
N GLY A 259 -27.06 -2.99 -6.12
CA GLY A 259 -28.22 -2.56 -5.31
C GLY A 259 -28.58 -3.44 -4.11
N THR A 260 -27.83 -4.51 -3.85
CA THR A 260 -28.07 -5.39 -2.68
C THR A 260 -27.08 -5.04 -1.56
N PHE A 261 -27.58 -4.81 -0.35
CA PHE A 261 -26.77 -4.42 0.81
C PHE A 261 -27.00 -5.37 2.00
N GLU A 262 -25.97 -6.09 2.40
CA GLU A 262 -25.99 -7.04 3.51
C GLU A 262 -25.44 -6.38 4.79
N ASN A 263 -26.34 -5.83 5.62
CA ASN A 263 -26.01 -5.07 6.84
C ASN A 263 -24.94 -5.74 7.72
N PHE A 264 -25.10 -7.04 8.00
CA PHE A 264 -24.18 -7.77 8.87
C PHE A 264 -22.76 -7.86 8.29
N ASN A 265 -22.64 -8.12 6.99
CA ASN A 265 -21.36 -8.26 6.31
C ASN A 265 -20.64 -6.91 6.17
N VAL A 266 -21.39 -5.84 5.94
CA VAL A 266 -20.84 -4.48 5.87
C VAL A 266 -20.42 -3.99 7.26
N LEU A 267 -21.24 -4.22 8.29
CA LEU A 267 -20.89 -3.86 9.67
C LEU A 267 -19.61 -4.53 10.14
N ASN A 268 -19.39 -5.80 9.81
CA ASN A 268 -18.16 -6.50 10.16
C ASN A 268 -16.92 -5.88 9.47
N GLN A 269 -17.05 -5.38 8.24
CA GLN A 269 -15.97 -4.67 7.53
C GLN A 269 -15.69 -3.27 8.10
N LEU A 270 -16.70 -2.61 8.68
CA LEU A 270 -16.58 -1.23 9.19
C LEU A 270 -16.04 -1.12 10.62
N ARG A 271 -15.88 -2.23 11.35
CA ARG A 271 -15.40 -2.23 12.75
C ARG A 271 -13.98 -1.67 12.94
N CYS A 272 -13.22 -1.43 11.86
CA CYS A 272 -11.82 -0.98 11.89
C CYS A 272 -11.58 0.53 11.64
N GLY A 273 -12.60 1.39 11.83
CA GLY A 273 -12.54 2.81 11.48
C GLY A 273 -11.54 3.68 12.26
N VAL A 274 -11.01 4.71 11.60
CA VAL A 274 -10.15 5.75 12.18
C VAL A 274 -11.00 6.95 12.61
N ARG A 275 -10.91 7.39 13.87
CA ARG A 275 -11.74 8.51 14.41
C ARG A 275 -11.36 9.90 13.88
N TYR A 276 -10.06 10.18 13.71
CA TYR A 276 -9.56 11.47 13.20
C TYR A 276 -8.57 11.23 12.06
N PRO A 277 -9.03 11.19 10.79
CA PRO A 277 -8.19 10.85 9.65
C PRO A 277 -7.20 11.97 9.29
N THR A 278 -7.47 13.22 9.67
CA THR A 278 -6.63 14.36 9.32
C THR A 278 -6.03 15.01 10.56
N LYS A 279 -4.72 15.28 10.51
CA LYS A 279 -3.96 15.97 11.56
C LYS A 279 -3.00 16.97 10.93
N ARG A 280 -2.84 18.14 11.53
CA ARG A 280 -1.92 19.20 11.08
C ARG A 280 -1.26 19.86 12.27
N THR A 281 0.00 20.27 12.13
CA THR A 281 0.65 21.12 13.14
C THR A 281 -0.03 22.49 13.17
N PHE A 282 0.09 23.21 14.28
CA PHE A 282 -0.46 24.56 14.36
C PHE A 282 0.14 25.48 13.28
N ASP A 283 1.45 25.39 13.04
CA ASP A 283 2.13 26.20 12.03
C ASP A 283 1.57 25.92 10.63
N GLU A 284 1.44 24.64 10.24
CA GLU A 284 0.85 24.27 8.94
C GLU A 284 -0.62 24.66 8.83
N PHE A 285 -1.37 24.51 9.92
CA PHE A 285 -2.80 24.83 9.93
C PHE A 285 -3.01 26.35 9.78
N LEU A 286 -2.22 27.16 10.48
CA LEU A 286 -2.33 28.62 10.43
C LEU A 286 -1.78 29.20 9.13
N ASP A 287 -0.64 28.70 8.63
CA ASP A 287 -0.12 29.09 7.31
C ASP A 287 -1.16 28.79 6.21
N ARG A 288 -1.85 27.64 6.33
CA ARG A 288 -2.81 27.21 5.32
C ARG A 288 -4.18 27.86 5.46
N PHE A 289 -4.72 27.99 6.67
CA PHE A 289 -6.12 28.38 6.90
C PHE A 289 -6.28 29.72 7.61
N GLY A 290 -5.19 30.36 8.02
CA GLY A 290 -5.21 31.66 8.69
C GLY A 290 -5.89 32.76 7.88
N MET A 291 -5.81 32.69 6.54
CA MET A 291 -6.51 33.63 5.65
C MET A 291 -8.04 33.56 5.71
N LEU A 292 -8.62 32.50 6.30
CA LEU A 292 -10.07 32.43 6.55
C LEU A 292 -10.49 33.35 7.70
N ALA A 293 -9.55 33.78 8.53
CA ALA A 293 -9.78 34.69 9.64
C ALA A 293 -8.61 35.67 9.80
N PRO A 294 -8.44 36.62 8.88
CA PRO A 294 -7.35 37.59 8.93
C PRO A 294 -7.39 38.42 10.24
N ASP A 295 -8.58 38.77 10.73
CA ASP A 295 -8.75 39.51 11.99
C ASP A 295 -8.18 38.77 13.21
N ILE A 296 -8.20 37.43 13.18
CA ILE A 296 -7.66 36.59 14.26
C ILE A 296 -6.13 36.59 14.21
N LEU A 297 -5.52 36.78 13.03
CA LEU A 297 -4.07 36.87 12.90
C LEU A 297 -3.55 38.29 13.16
N ASP A 298 -4.30 39.32 12.74
CA ASP A 298 -3.92 40.72 12.89
C ASP A 298 -3.85 41.15 14.36
N GLY A 299 -4.68 40.56 15.23
CA GLY A 299 -4.61 40.76 16.69
C GLY A 299 -3.33 40.20 17.36
N TYR A 300 -2.59 39.33 16.68
CA TYR A 300 -1.35 38.72 17.19
C TYR A 300 -0.07 39.25 16.49
N GLY A 301 -0.21 40.31 15.70
CA GLY A 301 0.89 40.97 15.00
C GLY A 301 1.18 40.31 13.66
N ALA A 302 0.85 41.01 12.58
CA ALA A 302 1.07 40.64 11.18
C ALA A 302 2.57 40.62 10.75
N SER A 303 3.48 40.24 11.64
CA SER A 303 4.89 40.04 11.34
C SER A 303 5.23 38.57 11.53
N HIS A 304 6.06 38.03 10.65
CA HIS A 304 6.58 36.66 10.58
C HIS A 304 7.37 36.21 11.84
N VAL A 305 6.80 36.39 13.03
CA VAL A 305 7.38 36.05 14.32
C VAL A 305 6.66 34.82 14.82
N LYS A 306 7.42 33.73 15.00
CA LYS A 306 7.00 32.47 15.61
C LYS A 306 5.92 32.69 16.69
N LEU A 307 4.67 32.34 16.39
CA LEU A 307 3.60 32.32 17.38
C LEU A 307 4.03 31.41 18.53
N GLN A 308 3.98 31.92 19.76
CA GLN A 308 4.17 31.10 20.95
C GLN A 308 3.10 30.00 20.98
N ARG A 309 3.42 28.83 21.55
CA ARG A 309 2.52 27.67 21.60
C ARG A 309 1.12 27.98 22.18
N CYS A 310 1.03 28.96 23.08
CA CYS A 310 -0.23 29.40 23.69
C CYS A 310 -1.14 30.16 22.70
N ASP A 311 -0.55 30.91 21.77
CA ASP A 311 -1.30 31.70 20.78
C ASP A 311 -1.77 30.83 19.62
N GLY A 312 -0.94 29.87 19.19
CA GLY A 312 -1.28 28.96 18.09
C GLY A 312 -2.50 28.08 18.38
N LYS A 313 -2.65 27.62 19.63
CA LYS A 313 -3.83 26.84 20.06
C LYS A 313 -5.10 27.68 19.98
N SER A 314 -5.10 28.90 20.54
CA SER A 314 -6.24 29.81 20.53
C SER A 314 -6.67 30.20 19.11
N ALA A 315 -5.69 30.50 18.25
CA ALA A 315 -5.95 30.85 16.85
C ALA A 315 -6.57 29.67 16.08
N CYS A 316 -6.04 28.45 16.25
CA CYS A 316 -6.62 27.25 15.63
C CYS A 316 -8.04 26.96 16.11
N THR A 317 -8.33 27.11 17.41
CA THR A 317 -9.69 26.98 17.98
C THR A 317 -10.63 27.99 17.32
N SER A 318 -10.22 29.26 17.29
CA SER A 318 -11.07 30.35 16.80
C SER A 318 -11.40 30.22 15.30
N ILE A 319 -10.44 29.77 14.49
CA ILE A 319 -10.68 29.44 13.06
C ILE A 319 -11.65 28.25 12.95
N SER A 320 -11.44 27.20 13.75
CA SER A 320 -12.29 26.00 13.71
C SER A 320 -13.73 26.30 14.11
N ASP A 321 -13.94 27.11 15.14
CA ASP A 321 -15.26 27.53 15.60
C ASP A 321 -15.95 28.46 14.58
N ARG A 322 -15.21 29.42 14.00
CA ARG A 322 -15.74 30.31 12.95
C ARG A 322 -16.23 29.54 11.72
N MET A 323 -15.52 28.47 11.36
CA MET A 323 -15.88 27.60 10.25
C MET A 323 -16.94 26.55 10.63
N GLY A 324 -17.42 26.55 11.89
CA GLY A 324 -18.47 25.65 12.36
C GLY A 324 -18.04 24.18 12.39
N LEU A 325 -16.75 23.89 12.63
CA LEU A 325 -16.26 22.52 12.65
C LEU A 325 -16.81 21.80 13.90
N GLU A 326 -17.50 20.67 13.72
CA GLU A 326 -18.04 19.90 14.85
C GLU A 326 -17.17 18.70 15.25
N GLY A 327 -16.84 18.59 16.54
CA GLY A 327 -16.15 17.43 17.09
C GLY A 327 -14.70 17.28 16.63
N TYR A 328 -14.04 18.38 16.25
CA TYR A 328 -12.59 18.47 16.14
C TYR A 328 -11.95 18.40 17.54
N GLN A 329 -10.65 18.10 17.62
CA GLN A 329 -9.89 18.16 18.86
C GLN A 329 -8.56 18.89 18.67
N ILE A 330 -8.14 19.64 19.68
CA ILE A 330 -6.86 20.36 19.67
C ILE A 330 -5.93 19.76 20.71
N GLY A 331 -4.78 19.30 20.25
CA GLY A 331 -3.73 18.75 21.08
C GLY A 331 -2.83 19.83 21.71
N LYS A 332 -1.57 19.46 21.95
CA LYS A 332 -0.51 20.36 22.43
C LYS A 332 0.21 21.09 21.30
N THR A 333 0.31 20.46 20.13
CA THR A 333 1.03 20.98 18.96
C THR A 333 0.27 20.80 17.64
N LYS A 334 -0.84 20.05 17.64
CA LYS A 334 -1.59 19.70 16.43
C LYS A 334 -3.10 19.88 16.57
N VAL A 335 -3.75 20.14 15.43
CA VAL A 335 -5.21 20.09 15.25
C VAL A 335 -5.59 18.74 14.66
N PHE A 336 -6.61 18.10 15.23
CA PHE A 336 -7.17 16.81 14.79
C PHE A 336 -8.58 17.02 14.26
N LEU A 337 -8.77 16.66 12.99
CA LEU A 337 -10.00 16.89 12.25
C LEU A 337 -10.65 15.56 11.87
N ARG A 338 -11.98 15.58 11.86
CA ARG A 338 -12.83 14.49 11.37
C ARG A 338 -12.89 14.48 9.85
N ALA A 339 -13.35 13.36 9.29
CA ALA A 339 -13.63 13.25 7.86
C ALA A 339 -14.59 14.37 7.41
N GLY A 340 -14.33 14.97 6.25
CA GLY A 340 -15.16 16.04 5.66
C GLY A 340 -14.83 17.46 6.15
N GLN A 341 -14.22 17.63 7.31
CA GLN A 341 -13.89 18.97 7.83
C GLN A 341 -12.82 19.70 7.01
N MET A 342 -11.94 18.96 6.32
CA MET A 342 -11.01 19.60 5.37
C MET A 342 -11.74 20.25 4.20
N ALA A 343 -12.80 19.62 3.68
CA ALA A 343 -13.59 20.21 2.60
C ALA A 343 -14.30 21.50 3.05
N GLN A 344 -14.71 21.58 4.32
CA GLN A 344 -15.26 22.82 4.89
C GLN A 344 -14.20 23.93 4.96
N LEU A 345 -12.97 23.58 5.33
CA LEU A 345 -11.84 24.53 5.36
C LEU A 345 -11.31 24.91 3.96
N ASP A 346 -11.61 24.11 2.93
CA ASP A 346 -11.26 24.41 1.54
C ASP A 346 -12.08 25.57 0.94
N ALA A 347 -13.06 26.13 1.67
CA ALA A 347 -13.69 27.43 1.38
C ALA A 347 -12.67 28.56 1.16
N ARG A 348 -11.44 28.38 1.65
CA ARG A 348 -10.27 29.20 1.33
C ARG A 348 -10.10 29.46 -0.18
N THR A 349 -10.43 28.47 -1.02
CA THR A 349 -10.27 28.62 -2.47
C THR A 349 -11.06 29.80 -3.02
N GLU A 350 -12.22 30.12 -2.44
CA GLU A 350 -13.02 31.29 -2.82
C GLU A 350 -12.33 32.61 -2.44
N VAL A 351 -11.72 32.67 -1.26
CA VAL A 351 -10.94 33.84 -0.79
C VAL A 351 -9.75 34.10 -1.72
N LEU A 352 -9.03 33.03 -2.09
CA LEU A 352 -7.91 33.11 -3.01
C LEU A 352 -8.34 33.54 -4.42
N ASP A 353 -9.45 33.00 -4.91
CA ASP A 353 -9.99 33.37 -6.22
C ASP A 353 -10.40 34.85 -6.24
N TYR A 354 -11.05 35.34 -5.18
CA TYR A 354 -11.38 36.75 -5.04
C TYR A 354 -10.12 37.64 -5.02
N ALA A 355 -9.10 37.28 -4.23
CA ALA A 355 -7.84 38.01 -4.17
C ALA A 355 -7.12 38.02 -5.53
N ALA A 356 -7.08 36.88 -6.22
CA ALA A 356 -6.51 36.76 -7.56
C ALA A 356 -7.24 37.69 -8.56
N ARG A 357 -8.58 37.72 -8.54
CA ARG A 357 -9.37 38.62 -9.38
C ARG A 357 -9.05 40.09 -9.10
N CYS A 358 -8.89 40.48 -7.84
CA CYS A 358 -8.54 41.86 -7.47
C CYS A 358 -7.17 42.28 -8.02
N VAL A 359 -6.15 41.42 -7.84
CA VAL A 359 -4.80 41.65 -8.37
C VAL A 359 -4.82 41.71 -9.89
N GLN A 360 -5.46 40.74 -10.54
CA GLN A 360 -5.59 40.69 -12.01
C GLN A 360 -6.30 41.94 -12.54
N ARG A 361 -7.38 42.40 -11.91
CA ARG A 361 -8.09 43.62 -12.29
C ARG A 361 -7.18 44.84 -12.24
N GLN A 362 -6.41 44.99 -11.17
CA GLN A 362 -5.52 46.13 -11.01
C GLN A 362 -4.39 46.13 -12.05
N ILE A 363 -3.77 44.97 -12.29
CA ILE A 363 -2.72 44.82 -13.30
C ILE A 363 -3.27 45.11 -14.69
N ARG A 364 -4.41 44.53 -15.07
CA ARG A 364 -5.04 44.76 -16.38
C ARG A 364 -5.38 46.23 -16.57
N THR A 365 -5.96 46.88 -15.57
CA THR A 365 -6.30 48.31 -15.61
C THR A 365 -5.05 49.17 -15.79
N TYR A 366 -3.97 48.86 -15.06
CA TYR A 366 -2.70 49.56 -15.19
C TYR A 366 -2.09 49.43 -16.59
N LEU A 367 -2.05 48.21 -17.14
CA LEU A 367 -1.52 47.94 -18.48
C LEU A 367 -2.33 48.67 -19.56
N THR A 368 -3.65 48.54 -19.56
CA THR A 368 -4.52 49.21 -20.53
C THR A 368 -4.43 50.74 -20.42
N ARG A 369 -4.35 51.28 -19.20
CA ARG A 369 -4.17 52.73 -19.00
C ARG A 369 -2.83 53.21 -19.56
N LYS A 370 -1.75 52.46 -19.33
CA LYS A 370 -0.41 52.78 -19.86
C LYS A 370 -0.41 52.76 -21.40
N GLU A 371 -1.02 51.76 -22.01
CA GLU A 371 -1.18 51.67 -23.47
C GLU A 371 -1.99 52.84 -24.02
N PHE A 372 -3.14 53.15 -23.40
CA PHE A 372 -3.98 54.26 -23.82
C PHE A 372 -3.26 55.62 -23.76
N ILE A 373 -2.54 55.90 -22.67
CA ILE A 373 -1.77 57.14 -22.53
C ILE A 373 -0.66 57.21 -23.59
N THR A 374 -0.01 56.09 -23.88
CA THR A 374 1.05 56.02 -24.90
C THR A 374 0.48 56.31 -26.29
N LEU A 375 -0.65 55.69 -26.63
CA LEU A 375 -1.35 55.89 -27.90
C LEU A 375 -1.82 57.35 -28.04
N LEU A 376 -2.43 57.90 -26.99
CA LEU A 376 -2.90 59.29 -26.98
C LEU A 376 -1.76 60.28 -27.22
N SER A 377 -0.62 60.10 -26.56
CA SER A 377 0.57 60.94 -26.75
C SER A 377 1.07 60.89 -28.21
N ALA A 378 1.17 59.68 -28.77
CA ALA A 378 1.59 59.49 -30.16
C ALA A 378 0.61 60.14 -31.16
N THR A 379 -0.71 59.96 -30.96
CA THR A 379 -1.72 60.58 -31.82
C THR A 379 -1.66 62.11 -31.77
N ILE A 380 -1.53 62.71 -30.58
CA ILE A 380 -1.41 64.16 -30.43
C ILE A 380 -0.15 64.66 -31.14
N HIS A 381 0.97 63.94 -31.03
CA HIS A 381 2.22 64.31 -31.69
C HIS A 381 2.08 64.31 -33.22
N ILE A 382 1.47 63.26 -33.79
CA ILE A 382 1.20 63.17 -35.24
C ILE A 382 0.25 64.29 -35.70
N GLN A 383 -0.83 64.54 -34.96
CA GLN A 383 -1.79 65.60 -35.28
C GLN A 383 -1.16 67.00 -35.24
N LYS A 384 -0.21 67.24 -34.33
CA LYS A 384 0.55 68.49 -34.26
C LYS A 384 1.54 68.67 -35.40
N LEU A 385 2.09 67.58 -35.95
CA LEU A 385 2.99 67.64 -37.11
C LEU A 385 2.23 67.83 -38.42
N TRP A 386 1.00 67.32 -38.51
CA TRP A 386 0.16 67.44 -39.71
C TRP A 386 -0.48 68.82 -39.84
N ARG A 387 -0.92 69.42 -38.73
CA ARG A 387 -1.47 70.79 -38.69
C ARG A 387 -0.35 71.81 -38.81
#